data_AF-A0A6A4F373-F1
#
_entry.id   AF-A0A6A4F373-F1
#
_cell.length_a   1.000
_cell.length_b   1.000
_cell.length_c   1.000
_cell.angle_alpha   90.00
_cell.angle_beta   90.00
_cell.angle_gamma   90.00
#
_symmetry.space_group_name_H-M   'P 1'
#
loop_
_entity.id
_entity.type
_entity.pdbx_description
1 polymer ?
#
loop_
_entity_poly.entity_id
_entity_poly.type
_entity_poly.pdbx_seq_one_letter_code
_entity_poly.pdbx_strand_id
1 'polypeptide(L)'
;MRLSDRLRLQFRPSILRQLKIRALKRSPDQVSITCARRAVPAPFSWDKIRADVRELLLAGQSFWDAVAEARKNHMLHNQFGKRALVDMLVSATYWQALDRTPWMNYVPEGYYHATQERLEDPAMTEIPELWEPLSTKPAPGSPDSSLDWLRSSNDDEDDDKLFDYVFNVLDRSLLQTRSVTQK
;
A
#
# COMPACT_ATOMS: atom_id res chain seq x y z
N MET A 1 -18.78 10.62 13.18
CA MET A 1 -19.82 10.40 12.16
C MET A 1 -21.00 9.68 12.79
N ARG A 2 -22.25 10.13 12.61
CA ARG A 2 -23.44 9.47 13.20
C ARG A 2 -23.83 8.24 12.38
N LEU A 3 -24.64 7.33 12.95
CA LEU A 3 -25.18 6.17 12.22
C LEU A 3 -25.91 6.58 10.93
N SER A 4 -26.74 7.61 11.00
CA SER A 4 -27.47 8.13 9.83
C SER A 4 -26.55 8.59 8.70
N ASP A 5 -25.37 9.12 9.03
CA ASP A 5 -24.38 9.52 8.02
C ASP A 5 -23.75 8.26 7.40
N ARG A 6 -23.49 7.22 8.20
CA ARG A 6 -22.90 5.95 7.75
C ARG A 6 -23.80 5.22 6.76
N LEU A 7 -25.12 5.27 6.96
CA LEU A 7 -26.10 4.67 6.05
C LEU A 7 -26.15 5.33 4.66
N ARG A 8 -25.59 6.53 4.51
CA ARG A 8 -25.52 7.25 3.22
C ARG A 8 -24.22 7.01 2.47
N LEU A 9 -23.31 6.20 3.02
CA LEU A 9 -22.04 5.87 2.39
C LEU A 9 -22.25 5.00 1.15
N GLN A 10 -21.33 5.13 0.21
CA GLN A 10 -21.22 4.22 -0.91
C GLN A 10 -20.67 2.89 -0.42
N PHE A 11 -21.49 1.84 -0.39
CA PHE A 11 -21.07 0.49 0.05
C PHE A 11 -20.46 -0.36 -1.06
N ARG A 12 -20.49 0.11 -2.31
CA ARG A 12 -20.01 -0.62 -3.49
C ARG A 12 -19.32 0.33 -4.45
N PRO A 13 -18.16 -0.04 -5.02
CA PRO A 13 -17.53 0.73 -6.08
C PRO A 13 -18.48 0.97 -7.25
N SER A 14 -18.32 2.10 -7.92
CA SER A 14 -19.06 2.47 -9.12
C SER A 14 -18.81 1.49 -10.27
N ILE A 15 -17.64 0.85 -10.30
CA ILE A 15 -17.27 -0.14 -11.31
C ILE A 15 -16.93 -1.46 -10.59
N LEU A 16 -17.76 -2.49 -10.81
CA LEU A 16 -17.51 -3.84 -10.30
C LEU A 16 -17.02 -4.77 -11.42
N ARG A 17 -15.79 -5.26 -11.27
CA ARG A 17 -15.10 -6.25 -12.11
C ARG A 17 -14.86 -7.53 -11.31
N GLN A 18 -15.92 -8.01 -10.65
CA GLN A 18 -15.82 -9.10 -9.69
C GLN A 18 -15.12 -10.33 -10.28
N LEU A 19 -14.13 -10.83 -9.54
CA LEU A 19 -13.48 -12.10 -9.84
C LEU A 19 -13.85 -13.09 -8.75
N LYS A 20 -14.18 -14.33 -9.10
CA LYS A 20 -14.57 -15.38 -8.14
C LYS A 20 -13.40 -15.96 -7.33
N ILE A 21 -12.36 -15.16 -7.11
CA ILE A 21 -11.17 -15.52 -6.33
C ILE A 21 -11.38 -15.00 -4.91
N ARG A 22 -11.11 -15.87 -3.92
CA ARG A 22 -11.29 -15.54 -2.50
C ARG A 22 -10.00 -14.92 -1.93
N ALA A 23 -10.17 -14.11 -0.89
CA ALA A 23 -9.08 -13.66 -0.04
C ALA A 23 -8.41 -14.83 0.69
N LEU A 24 -7.20 -14.60 1.21
CA LEU A 24 -6.50 -15.55 2.07
C LEU A 24 -7.29 -15.79 3.37
N LYS A 25 -7.10 -16.96 3.99
CA LYS A 25 -7.72 -17.26 5.28
C LYS A 25 -7.20 -16.35 6.40
N ARG A 26 -5.91 -16.02 6.36
CA ARG A 26 -5.21 -15.13 7.29
C ARG A 26 -4.29 -14.19 6.50
N SER A 27 -3.84 -13.11 7.14
CA SER A 27 -2.84 -12.21 6.57
C SER A 27 -1.55 -12.96 6.22
N PRO A 28 -0.79 -12.51 5.21
CA PRO A 28 0.52 -13.04 4.90
C PRO A 28 1.47 -13.03 6.10
N ASP A 29 2.32 -14.04 6.17
CA ASP A 29 3.35 -14.24 7.21
C ASP A 29 4.71 -14.57 6.60
N GLN A 30 4.92 -14.23 5.32
CA GLN A 30 6.18 -14.47 4.60
C GLN A 30 7.36 -13.73 5.24
N VAL A 31 7.11 -12.54 5.78
CA VAL A 31 8.06 -11.84 6.65
C VAL A 31 7.42 -11.52 8.00
N SER A 32 8.24 -11.49 9.06
CA SER A 32 7.77 -11.10 10.38
C SER A 32 7.32 -9.63 10.40
N ILE A 33 6.40 -9.29 11.31
CA ILE A 33 5.96 -7.91 11.52
C ILE A 33 7.13 -6.97 11.81
N THR A 34 8.15 -7.42 12.55
CA THR A 34 9.34 -6.62 12.87
C THR A 34 10.15 -6.31 11.61
N CYS A 35 10.31 -7.29 10.71
CA CYS A 35 10.98 -7.08 9.43
C CYS A 35 10.16 -6.16 8.52
N ALA A 36 8.84 -6.36 8.42
CA ALA A 36 7.95 -5.51 7.64
C ALA A 36 7.97 -4.05 8.12
N ARG A 37 7.99 -3.82 9.44
CA ARG A 37 8.13 -2.48 10.03
C ARG A 37 9.46 -1.82 9.68
N ARG A 38 10.56 -2.57 9.66
CA ARG A 38 11.89 -2.06 9.28
C ARG A 38 12.01 -1.74 7.79
N ALA A 39 11.22 -2.39 6.93
CA ALA A 39 11.19 -2.12 5.50
C ALA A 39 10.50 -0.78 5.16
N VAL A 40 9.81 -0.16 6.12
CA VAL A 40 9.19 1.16 5.95
C VAL A 40 10.27 2.26 5.98
N PRO A 41 10.43 3.06 4.91
CA PRO A 41 11.38 4.16 4.91
C PRO A 41 10.89 5.32 5.77
N ALA A 42 11.81 6.03 6.43
CA ALA A 42 11.52 7.33 7.03
C ALA A 42 11.05 8.33 5.95
N PRO A 43 10.14 9.28 6.26
CA PRO A 43 9.57 9.58 7.57
C PRO A 43 8.28 8.79 7.90
N PHE A 44 7.97 7.73 7.14
CA PHE A 44 6.72 7.00 7.32
C PHE A 44 6.78 6.10 8.57
N SER A 45 5.65 5.99 9.25
CA SER A 45 5.46 5.07 10.38
C SER A 45 4.54 3.94 9.96
N TRP A 46 4.82 2.71 10.43
CA TRP A 46 4.00 1.53 10.15
C TRP A 46 2.50 1.78 10.35
N ASP A 47 2.11 2.35 11.50
CA ASP A 47 0.70 2.59 11.85
C ASP A 47 0.03 3.72 11.03
N LYS A 48 0.80 4.45 10.24
CA LYS A 48 0.32 5.50 9.33
C LYS A 48 0.28 5.03 7.88
N ILE A 49 0.78 3.84 7.59
CA ILE A 49 0.72 3.27 6.25
C ILE A 49 -0.59 2.53 6.08
N ARG A 50 -1.20 2.77 4.92
CA ARG A 50 -2.43 2.12 4.52
C ARG A 50 -2.34 0.61 4.63
N ALA A 51 -3.40 -0.01 5.14
CA ALA A 51 -3.42 -1.42 5.48
C ALA A 51 -3.10 -2.37 4.30
N ASP A 52 -3.45 -2.01 3.06
CA ASP A 52 -3.13 -2.82 1.87
C ASP A 52 -1.62 -2.88 1.61
N VAL A 53 -0.90 -1.77 1.76
CA VAL A 53 0.57 -1.75 1.70
C VAL A 53 1.19 -2.56 2.84
N ARG A 54 0.62 -2.51 4.05
CA ARG A 54 1.08 -3.33 5.18
C ARG A 54 0.95 -4.83 4.93
N GLU A 55 -0.16 -5.30 4.35
CA GLU A 55 -0.30 -6.70 3.97
C GLU A 55 0.71 -7.11 2.89
N LEU A 56 1.01 -6.24 1.91
CA LEU A 56 2.02 -6.51 0.88
C LEU A 56 3.45 -6.54 1.44
N LEU A 57 3.75 -5.69 2.42
CA LEU A 57 5.01 -5.74 3.17
C LEU A 57 5.14 -7.06 3.94
N LEU A 58 4.07 -7.50 4.61
CA LEU A 58 4.01 -8.82 5.26
C LEU A 58 4.14 -9.98 4.26
N ALA A 59 3.74 -9.75 3.00
CA ALA A 59 3.94 -10.68 1.90
C ALA A 59 5.38 -10.72 1.36
N GLY A 60 6.26 -9.86 1.89
CA GLY A 60 7.68 -9.79 1.54
C GLY A 60 8.01 -8.81 0.39
N GLN A 61 7.06 -7.95 -0.01
CA GLN A 61 7.37 -6.90 -1.00
C GLN A 61 8.19 -5.76 -0.38
N SER A 62 8.97 -5.07 -1.20
CA SER A 62 9.59 -3.81 -0.79
C SER A 62 8.53 -2.71 -0.65
N PHE A 63 8.79 -1.67 0.14
CA PHE A 63 7.82 -0.60 0.37
C PHE A 63 7.34 0.08 -0.92
N TRP A 64 8.27 0.45 -1.82
CA TRP A 64 7.91 1.14 -3.06
C TRP A 64 7.23 0.22 -4.08
N ASP A 65 7.58 -1.08 -4.09
CA ASP A 65 6.88 -2.05 -4.92
C ASP A 65 5.45 -2.27 -4.41
N ALA A 66 5.26 -2.40 -3.09
CA ALA A 66 3.95 -2.52 -2.48
C ALA A 66 3.05 -1.31 -2.77
N VAL A 67 3.59 -0.09 -2.68
CA VAL A 67 2.87 1.14 -3.05
C VAL A 67 2.52 1.16 -4.53
N ALA A 68 3.44 0.77 -5.41
CA ALA A 68 3.17 0.69 -6.84
C ALA A 68 2.10 -0.37 -7.15
N GLU A 69 2.17 -1.52 -6.49
CA GLU A 69 1.25 -2.64 -6.65
C GLU A 69 -0.17 -2.29 -6.22
N ALA A 70 -0.31 -1.60 -5.08
CA ALA A 70 -1.60 -1.11 -4.57
C ALA A 70 -2.22 -0.01 -5.45
N ARG A 71 -1.43 0.66 -6.29
CA ARG A 71 -1.88 1.70 -7.23
C ARG A 71 -2.37 1.12 -8.56
N LYS A 72 -1.93 -0.08 -8.93
CA LYS A 72 -2.32 -0.73 -10.19
C LYS A 72 -3.82 -1.04 -10.18
N ASN A 73 -4.45 -0.92 -11.35
CA ASN A 73 -5.85 -1.30 -11.54
C ASN A 73 -5.97 -2.80 -11.84
N HIS A 74 -5.77 -3.61 -10.81
CA HIS A 74 -5.75 -5.08 -10.93
C HIS A 74 -6.23 -5.76 -9.65
N MET A 75 -6.36 -7.08 -9.71
CA MET A 75 -6.82 -7.87 -8.58
C MET A 75 -5.73 -8.01 -7.51
N LEU A 76 -6.03 -7.54 -6.30
CA LEU A 76 -5.09 -7.61 -5.17
C LEU A 76 -5.67 -8.30 -3.92
N HIS A 77 -6.99 -8.44 -3.84
CA HIS A 77 -7.68 -8.94 -2.65
C HIS A 77 -7.38 -10.40 -2.32
N ASN A 78 -6.85 -11.16 -3.27
CA ASN A 78 -6.39 -12.54 -3.09
C ASN A 78 -5.07 -12.64 -2.32
N GLN A 79 -4.35 -11.52 -2.12
CA GLN A 79 -3.13 -11.44 -1.31
C GLN A 79 -3.41 -11.05 0.15
N PHE A 80 -4.64 -10.67 0.47
CA PHE A 80 -4.98 -10.16 1.81
C PHE A 80 -5.68 -11.22 2.65
N GLY A 81 -5.46 -11.18 3.96
CA GLY A 81 -6.27 -11.94 4.90
C GLY A 81 -7.73 -11.50 4.89
N LYS A 82 -8.69 -12.44 5.00
CA LYS A 82 -10.12 -12.14 5.02
C LYS A 82 -10.50 -11.04 6.02
N ARG A 83 -9.95 -11.09 7.25
CA ARG A 83 -10.21 -10.07 8.28
C ARG A 83 -9.66 -8.71 7.87
N ALA A 84 -8.40 -8.66 7.47
CA ALA A 84 -7.75 -7.43 7.00
C ALA A 84 -8.50 -6.83 5.81
N LEU A 85 -8.94 -7.63 4.84
CA LEU A 85 -9.73 -7.17 3.71
C LEU A 85 -11.05 -6.51 4.14
N VAL A 86 -11.79 -7.10 5.08
CA VAL A 86 -13.03 -6.47 5.58
C VAL A 86 -12.73 -5.16 6.30
N ASP A 87 -11.70 -5.13 7.16
CA ASP A 87 -11.30 -3.90 7.86
C ASP A 87 -10.85 -2.80 6.86
N MET A 88 -10.14 -3.17 5.77
CA MET A 88 -9.79 -2.25 4.69
C MET A 88 -11.01 -1.67 3.97
N LEU A 89 -12.00 -2.51 3.66
CA LEU A 89 -13.23 -2.08 2.99
C LEU A 89 -14.06 -1.17 3.91
N VAL A 90 -14.11 -1.46 5.20
CA VAL A 90 -14.76 -0.59 6.21
C VAL A 90 -14.09 0.78 6.21
N SER A 91 -12.76 0.83 6.31
CA SER A 91 -12.02 2.09 6.26
C SER A 91 -12.25 2.84 4.96
N ALA A 92 -12.08 2.19 3.81
CA ALA A 92 -12.26 2.83 2.52
C ALA A 92 -13.70 3.31 2.28
N THR A 93 -14.70 2.58 2.76
CA THR A 93 -16.11 3.00 2.69
C THR A 93 -16.36 4.21 3.58
N TYR A 94 -15.89 4.17 4.84
CA TYR A 94 -16.01 5.26 5.80
C TYR A 94 -15.39 6.57 5.27
N TRP A 95 -14.21 6.46 4.66
CA TRP A 95 -13.46 7.59 4.10
C TRP A 95 -13.79 7.89 2.62
N GLN A 96 -14.85 7.29 2.06
CA GLN A 96 -15.31 7.52 0.67
C GLN A 96 -14.20 7.35 -0.38
N ALA A 97 -13.41 6.30 -0.22
CA ALA A 97 -12.22 6.01 -1.00
C ALA A 97 -12.31 4.70 -1.81
N LEU A 98 -13.50 4.07 -1.89
CA LEU A 98 -13.72 2.86 -2.70
C LEU A 98 -13.32 3.08 -4.16
N ASP A 99 -13.89 4.10 -4.80
CA ASP A 99 -13.60 4.41 -6.22
C ASP A 99 -12.18 4.96 -6.46
N ARG A 100 -11.52 5.44 -5.40
CA ARG A 100 -10.13 5.92 -5.43
C ARG A 100 -9.11 4.79 -5.26
N THR A 101 -9.57 3.56 -4.98
CA THR A 101 -8.72 2.40 -4.70
C THR A 101 -8.91 1.35 -5.79
N PRO A 102 -8.07 1.33 -6.85
CA PRO A 102 -8.37 0.61 -8.08
C PRO A 102 -8.60 -0.90 -7.91
N TRP A 103 -7.88 -1.54 -6.99
CA TRP A 103 -8.01 -2.98 -6.76
C TRP A 103 -9.34 -3.39 -6.13
N MET A 104 -10.04 -2.46 -5.46
CA MET A 104 -11.33 -2.76 -4.82
C MET A 104 -12.39 -3.13 -5.86
N ASN A 105 -12.31 -2.62 -7.08
CA ASN A 105 -13.22 -2.97 -8.17
C ASN A 105 -13.28 -4.49 -8.45
N TYR A 106 -12.27 -5.25 -8.05
CA TYR A 106 -12.16 -6.69 -8.31
C TYR A 106 -12.67 -7.58 -7.17
N VAL A 107 -13.03 -6.99 -6.02
CA VAL A 107 -13.42 -7.70 -4.80
C VAL A 107 -14.81 -8.34 -4.96
N PRO A 108 -15.01 -9.61 -4.56
CA PRO A 108 -16.32 -10.25 -4.56
C PRO A 108 -17.37 -9.54 -3.70
N GLU A 109 -18.63 -9.53 -4.14
CA GLU A 109 -19.73 -8.83 -3.46
C GLU A 109 -19.91 -9.17 -1.99
N GLY A 110 -19.69 -10.43 -1.63
CA GLY A 110 -19.90 -10.91 -0.26
C GLY A 110 -19.06 -10.15 0.79
N TYR A 111 -17.91 -9.59 0.39
CA TYR A 111 -17.10 -8.78 1.31
C TYR A 111 -17.70 -7.37 1.53
N TYR A 112 -18.38 -6.80 0.53
CA TYR A 112 -19.11 -5.54 0.68
C TYR A 112 -20.33 -5.69 1.58
N HIS A 113 -21.04 -6.82 1.51
CA HIS A 113 -22.12 -7.12 2.45
C HIS A 113 -21.62 -7.20 3.90
N ALA A 114 -20.52 -7.93 4.15
CA ALA A 114 -19.91 -7.99 5.48
C ALA A 114 -19.43 -6.61 5.98
N THR A 115 -18.99 -5.75 5.06
CA THR A 115 -18.58 -4.37 5.36
C THR A 115 -19.79 -3.51 5.76
N GLN A 116 -20.90 -3.66 5.03
CA GLN A 116 -22.15 -2.97 5.31
C GLN A 116 -22.70 -3.35 6.69
N GLU A 117 -22.82 -4.65 6.98
CA GLU A 117 -23.27 -5.13 8.30
C GLU A 117 -22.44 -4.54 9.44
N ARG A 118 -21.12 -4.45 9.26
CA ARG A 118 -20.21 -3.91 10.28
C ARG A 118 -20.34 -2.39 10.46
N LEU A 119 -20.59 -1.64 9.39
CA LEU A 119 -20.80 -0.19 9.44
C LEU A 119 -22.18 0.21 9.96
N GLU A 120 -23.18 -0.63 9.72
CA GLU A 120 -24.55 -0.47 10.21
C GLU A 120 -24.70 -0.85 11.68
N ASP A 121 -23.76 -1.61 12.23
CA ASP A 121 -23.73 -2.00 13.64
C ASP A 121 -23.73 -0.74 14.54
N PRO A 122 -24.77 -0.57 15.39
CA PRO A 122 -24.82 0.50 16.38
C PRO A 122 -23.68 0.46 17.38
N ALA A 123 -23.12 -0.73 17.66
CA ALA A 123 -21.99 -0.91 18.57
C ALA A 123 -20.66 -0.44 17.96
N MET A 124 -20.59 -0.23 16.64
CA MET A 124 -19.43 0.37 16.00
C MET A 124 -19.37 1.86 16.39
N THR A 125 -18.51 2.13 17.37
CA THR A 125 -18.24 3.46 17.92
C THR A 125 -16.84 3.96 17.56
N GLU A 126 -15.94 3.04 17.18
CA GLU A 126 -14.58 3.35 16.78
C GLU A 126 -14.52 3.90 15.35
N ILE A 127 -13.70 4.93 15.15
CA ILE A 127 -13.42 5.49 13.83
C ILE A 127 -12.42 4.55 13.13
N PRO A 128 -12.76 4.00 11.95
CA PRO A 128 -11.84 3.16 11.19
C PRO A 128 -10.53 3.87 10.86
N GLU A 129 -9.48 3.08 10.64
CA GLU A 129 -8.19 3.59 10.20
C GLU A 129 -8.33 4.49 8.97
N LEU A 130 -7.59 5.61 8.96
CA LEU A 130 -7.63 6.60 7.90
C LEU A 130 -7.18 6.01 6.56
N TRP A 131 -8.02 6.17 5.52
CA TRP A 131 -7.70 5.69 4.17
C TRP A 131 -7.19 6.82 3.27
N GLU A 132 -5.95 7.26 3.52
CA GLU A 132 -5.32 8.33 2.72
C GLU A 132 -4.88 7.84 1.32
N PRO A 133 -4.72 8.77 0.36
CA PRO A 133 -4.06 8.48 -0.90
C PRO A 133 -2.65 7.92 -0.69
N LEU A 134 -2.23 6.99 -1.54
CA LEU A 134 -0.89 6.42 -1.47
C LEU A 134 0.19 7.49 -1.68
N SER A 135 1.23 7.45 -0.85
CA SER A 135 2.42 8.28 -0.98
C SER A 135 2.99 8.19 -2.40
N THR A 136 3.43 9.32 -2.93
CA THR A 136 4.17 9.40 -4.19
C THR A 136 5.65 9.26 -3.92
N LYS A 137 6.33 8.41 -4.69
CA LYS A 137 7.79 8.39 -4.69
C LYS A 137 8.30 9.76 -5.15
N PRO A 138 9.22 10.40 -4.42
CA PRO A 138 9.82 11.65 -4.87
C PRO A 138 10.48 11.42 -6.24
N ALA A 139 10.20 12.31 -7.19
CA ALA A 139 10.78 12.22 -8.52
C ALA A 139 12.30 12.44 -8.43
N PRO A 140 13.12 11.63 -9.12
CA PRO A 140 14.56 11.88 -9.18
C PRO A 140 14.79 13.24 -9.85
N GLY A 141 15.34 14.20 -9.11
CA GLY A 141 15.66 15.54 -9.61
C GLY A 141 14.63 16.66 -9.35
N SER A 142 13.59 16.41 -8.54
CA SER A 142 12.73 17.52 -8.08
C SER A 142 13.45 18.38 -7.03
N PRO A 143 13.59 19.70 -7.23
CA PRO A 143 14.30 20.59 -6.29
C PRO A 143 13.60 20.74 -4.93
N ASP A 144 12.38 20.23 -4.79
CA ASP A 144 11.64 20.14 -3.51
C ASP A 144 11.89 18.82 -2.75
N SER A 145 12.78 17.97 -3.25
CA SER A 145 13.32 16.82 -2.51
C SER A 145 14.77 17.10 -2.15
N SER A 146 14.97 18.08 -1.25
CA SER A 146 16.21 18.14 -0.49
C SER A 146 16.34 16.79 0.22
N LEU A 147 17.39 16.06 -0.11
CA LEU A 147 17.76 14.79 0.49
C LEU A 147 18.25 15.01 1.94
N ASP A 148 17.50 15.76 2.75
CA ASP A 148 17.85 16.08 4.13
C ASP A 148 17.87 14.82 5.01
N TRP A 149 17.17 13.76 4.60
CA TRP A 149 17.13 12.47 5.31
C TRP A 149 18.35 11.57 5.05
N LEU A 150 19.15 11.81 4.01
CA LEU A 150 20.44 11.12 3.83
C LEU A 150 21.55 11.70 4.71
N ARG A 151 21.30 12.82 5.40
CA ARG A 151 22.31 13.53 6.21
C ARG A 151 22.10 13.38 7.72
N SER A 152 21.53 12.27 8.16
CA SER A 152 21.48 11.96 9.59
C SER A 152 21.81 10.50 9.86
N SER A 153 23.06 10.15 9.58
CA SER A 153 23.72 9.01 10.23
C SER A 153 25.17 9.40 10.48
N ASN A 154 25.37 10.11 11.60
CA ASN A 154 26.64 10.25 12.30
C ASN A 154 26.37 9.73 13.70
N ASP A 155 26.57 8.43 13.94
CA ASP A 155 27.64 7.92 14.81
C ASP A 155 27.55 6.39 14.87
N ASP A 156 28.73 5.78 14.95
CA ASP A 156 29.05 4.38 15.21
C ASP A 156 29.19 3.41 14.00
N GLU A 157 30.48 3.22 13.71
CA GLU A 157 31.30 2.26 12.94
C GLU A 157 30.67 0.98 12.34
N ASP A 158 31.27 0.60 11.19
CA ASP A 158 31.22 -0.69 10.47
C ASP A 158 30.01 -1.03 9.59
N ASP A 159 30.08 -0.67 8.29
CA ASP A 159 29.65 -1.56 7.18
C ASP A 159 30.03 -1.02 5.78
N ASP A 160 31.26 -1.30 5.33
CA ASP A 160 31.80 -0.94 4.01
C ASP A 160 31.23 -1.76 2.82
N LYS A 161 29.94 -2.12 2.82
CA LYS A 161 29.38 -2.99 1.76
C LYS A 161 28.10 -2.52 1.07
N LEU A 162 27.51 -1.40 1.48
CA LEU A 162 26.27 -0.91 0.84
C LEU A 162 26.52 -0.03 -0.39
N PHE A 163 27.69 0.59 -0.52
CA PHE A 163 28.00 1.51 -1.62
C PHE A 163 28.31 0.80 -2.95
N ASP A 164 28.85 -0.41 -2.91
CA ASP A 164 29.32 -1.10 -4.13
C ASP A 164 28.18 -1.74 -4.94
N TYR A 165 27.05 -2.07 -4.29
CA TYR A 165 25.87 -2.62 -4.98
C TYR A 165 25.12 -1.54 -5.77
N VAL A 166 25.04 -0.32 -5.23
CA VAL A 166 24.29 0.77 -5.85
C VAL A 166 25.05 1.36 -7.05
N PHE A 167 26.38 1.46 -6.98
CA PHE A 167 27.20 1.96 -8.09
C PHE A 167 27.22 0.99 -9.29
N ASN A 168 27.31 -0.33 -9.04
CA ASN A 168 27.33 -1.35 -10.09
C ASN A 168 25.99 -1.49 -10.83
N VAL A 169 24.86 -1.21 -10.18
CA VAL A 169 23.53 -1.26 -10.81
C VAL A 169 23.28 -0.04 -11.70
N LEU A 170 23.82 1.13 -11.34
CA LEU A 170 23.66 2.37 -12.10
C LEU A 170 24.58 2.44 -13.34
N ASP A 171 25.79 1.90 -13.29
CA ASP A 171 26.71 1.94 -14.44
C ASP A 171 26.34 0.94 -15.55
N ARG A 172 25.74 -0.20 -15.20
CA ARG A 172 25.20 -1.17 -16.18
C ARG A 172 24.04 -0.63 -17.00
N SER A 173 23.28 0.35 -16.49
CA SER A 173 22.15 0.95 -17.21
C SER A 173 22.58 2.02 -18.21
N LEU A 174 23.80 2.58 -18.10
CA LEU A 174 24.27 3.68 -18.93
C LEU A 174 25.00 3.25 -20.21
N LEU A 175 25.37 1.97 -20.35
CA LEU A 175 26.05 1.47 -21.55
C LEU A 175 25.13 0.98 -22.67
N GLN A 176 23.80 0.87 -22.45
CA GLN A 176 22.88 0.34 -23.47
C GLN A 176 22.19 1.41 -24.32
N THR A 177 22.50 2.70 -24.16
CA THR A 177 21.81 3.78 -24.89
C THR A 177 22.74 4.77 -25.59
N ARG A 178 23.78 4.30 -26.27
CA ARG A 178 24.51 5.14 -27.25
C ARG A 178 25.18 4.27 -28.30
N SER A 179 24.46 3.99 -29.39
CA SER A 179 24.96 3.93 -30.77
C SER A 179 23.90 3.35 -31.72
N VAL A 180 22.86 4.13 -32.02
CA VAL A 180 22.29 4.13 -33.37
C VAL A 180 22.11 5.59 -33.75
N THR A 181 22.91 5.99 -34.74
CA THR A 181 22.63 6.97 -35.81
C THR A 181 23.95 7.64 -36.18
N GLN A 182 24.59 7.16 -37.25
CA GLN A 182 25.25 8.08 -38.18
C GLN A 182 25.45 7.44 -39.56
N LYS A 183 24.83 8.12 -40.54
CA LYS A 183 25.03 8.17 -41.99
C LYS A 183 24.87 6.91 -42.83
#